data_AF-A0A6M5YWQ0-F1
#
_entry.id   AF-A0A6M5YWQ0-F1
#
_cell.length_a   1.000
_cell.length_b   1.000
_cell.length_c   1.000
_cell.angle_alpha   90.00
_cell.angle_beta   90.00
_cell.angle_gamma   90.00
#
_symmetry.space_group_name_H-M   'P 1'
#
loop_
_entity.id
_entity.type
_entity.pdbx_description
1 polymer ?
#
loop_
_entity_poly.entity_id
_entity_poly.type
_entity_poly.pdbx_seq_one_letter_code
_entity_poly.pdbx_strand_id
1 'polypeptide(L)'
;MFQAEGVARFIRGPVQAGACDGVPDAELLRRFASAGDEQAFRTLVLRYGPVVWAVCRRLTRDHHAAEDAFQATFLVFARKAGGLRTGAAVGGWLHAVAWRVASRGRARGAPSRRISNRPAADPAARSTT
;
A
#
# COMPACT_ATOMS: atom_id res chain seq x y z
N MET A 1 4.59 16.48 10.62
CA MET A 1 3.39 15.76 11.09
C MET A 1 2.45 15.61 9.89
N PHE A 2 2.75 14.68 8.98
CA PHE A 2 1.92 14.41 7.78
C PHE A 2 0.81 13.43 8.21
N GLN A 3 -0.30 14.00 8.65
CA GLN A 3 -1.41 13.31 9.28
C GLN A 3 -2.28 12.60 8.22
N ALA A 4 -2.70 11.39 8.56
CA ALA A 4 -3.23 10.34 7.69
C ALA A 4 -4.63 10.57 7.09
N GLU A 5 -5.13 11.80 6.99
CA GLU A 5 -6.52 12.07 6.55
C GLU A 5 -6.69 12.31 5.04
N GLY A 6 -5.62 12.27 4.25
CA GLY A 6 -5.63 12.74 2.86
C GLY A 6 -5.91 11.69 1.76
N VAL A 7 -5.81 10.38 2.04
CA VAL A 7 -5.74 9.37 0.97
C VAL A 7 -7.12 9.06 0.35
N ALA A 8 -8.19 9.11 1.14
CA ALA A 8 -9.55 8.80 0.69
C ALA A 8 -10.20 9.92 -0.15
N ARG A 9 -9.79 11.19 0.04
CA ARG A 9 -10.32 12.33 -0.73
C ARG A 9 -9.71 12.47 -2.13
N PHE A 10 -8.69 11.66 -2.43
CA PHE A 10 -7.94 11.73 -3.68
C PHE A 10 -8.59 10.93 -4.84
N ILE A 11 -9.62 10.12 -4.55
CA ILE A 11 -10.15 9.12 -5.50
C ILE A 11 -11.46 9.57 -6.19
N ARG A 12 -11.83 10.86 -6.09
CA ARG A 12 -13.04 11.41 -6.74
C ARG A 12 -12.72 12.60 -7.66
N GLY A 13 -11.78 12.40 -8.58
CA GLY A 13 -11.66 13.19 -9.80
C GLY A 13 -11.84 12.26 -11.00
N PRO A 14 -12.45 12.69 -12.12
CA PRO A 14 -12.60 11.84 -13.29
C PRO A 14 -11.23 11.28 -13.70
N VAL A 15 -11.18 9.97 -13.92
CA VAL A 15 -10.06 9.30 -14.57
C VAL A 15 -9.87 9.96 -15.93
N GLN A 16 -8.91 10.88 -16.02
CA GLN A 16 -8.32 11.24 -17.29
C GLN A 16 -7.21 10.24 -17.55
N ALA A 17 -7.54 9.26 -18.39
CA ALA A 17 -6.57 8.47 -19.10
C ALA A 17 -5.66 9.42 -19.91
N GLY A 18 -4.44 9.60 -19.43
CA GLY A 18 -3.25 9.70 -20.28
C GLY A 18 -2.91 10.98 -21.05
N ALA A 19 -3.57 12.14 -20.93
CA ALA A 19 -3.42 13.16 -21.97
C ALA A 19 -3.04 14.63 -21.63
N CYS A 20 -2.79 15.07 -20.39
CA CYS A 20 -2.60 16.52 -20.13
C CYS A 20 -1.33 17.02 -19.44
N ASP A 21 -0.30 16.19 -19.26
CA ASP A 21 1.06 16.67 -18.98
C ASP A 21 2.03 15.80 -19.78
N GLY A 22 2.53 16.30 -20.91
CA GLY A 22 3.33 15.57 -21.91
C GLY A 22 4.68 15.02 -21.44
N VAL A 23 4.90 14.91 -20.13
CA VAL A 23 6.14 14.40 -19.54
C VAL A 23 6.05 12.87 -19.43
N PRO A 24 6.97 12.13 -20.08
CA PRO A 24 7.02 10.68 -19.98
C PRO A 24 7.45 10.24 -18.58
N ASP A 25 7.02 9.05 -18.15
CA ASP A 25 7.33 8.53 -16.81
C ASP A 25 8.84 8.42 -16.55
N ALA A 26 9.63 8.16 -17.60
CA ALA A 26 11.08 8.12 -17.52
C ALA A 26 11.67 9.45 -17.08
N GLU A 27 11.09 10.56 -17.56
CA GLU A 27 11.55 11.90 -17.24
C GLU A 27 11.16 12.30 -15.82
N LEU A 28 9.91 12.01 -15.41
CA LEU A 28 9.47 12.22 -14.02
C LEU A 28 10.35 11.43 -13.05
N LEU A 29 10.63 10.17 -13.38
CA LEU A 29 11.47 9.30 -12.57
C LEU A 29 12.91 9.82 -12.49
N ARG A 30 13.47 10.30 -13.62
CA ARG A 30 14.81 10.91 -13.65
C ARG A 30 14.89 12.15 -12.78
N ARG A 31 13.93 13.06 -12.88
CA ARG A 31 13.88 14.30 -12.06
C ARG A 31 13.80 13.97 -10.58
N PHE A 32 12.94 13.04 -10.21
CA PHE A 32 12.82 12.60 -8.83
C PHE A 32 14.10 11.90 -8.34
N ALA A 33 14.68 11.00 -9.13
CA ALA A 33 15.87 10.24 -8.75
C ALA A 33 17.14 11.11 -8.61
N SER A 34 17.31 12.11 -9.49
CA SER A 34 18.53 12.92 -9.54
C SER A 34 18.46 14.15 -8.64
N ALA A 35 17.30 14.80 -8.54
CA ALA A 35 17.15 16.09 -7.86
C ALA A 35 16.19 16.04 -6.66
N GLY A 36 15.56 14.89 -6.38
CA GLY A 36 14.54 14.80 -5.34
C GLY A 36 13.27 15.59 -5.65
N ASP A 37 12.98 15.82 -6.94
CA ASP A 37 11.83 16.63 -7.38
C ASP A 37 10.49 16.08 -6.87
N GLU A 38 9.94 16.76 -5.86
CA GLU A 38 8.67 16.40 -5.23
C GLU A 38 7.47 16.51 -6.19
N GLN A 39 7.51 17.44 -7.15
CA GLN A 39 6.42 17.56 -8.13
C GLN A 39 6.44 16.37 -9.08
N ALA A 40 7.63 15.93 -9.51
CA ALA A 40 7.76 14.74 -10.33
C ALA A 40 7.26 13.48 -9.60
N PHE A 41 7.61 13.34 -8.32
CA PHE A 41 7.08 12.26 -7.47
C PHE A 41 5.56 12.33 -7.35
N ARG A 42 5.02 13.52 -7.08
CA ARG A 42 3.57 13.73 -6.98
C ARG A 42 2.89 13.30 -8.26
N THR A 43 3.33 13.75 -9.43
CA THR A 43 2.75 13.36 -10.73
C THR A 43 2.76 11.84 -10.93
N LEU A 44 3.82 11.14 -10.52
CA LEU A 44 3.87 9.68 -10.56
C LEU A 44 2.86 9.04 -9.61
N VAL A 45 2.72 9.55 -8.38
CA VAL A 45 1.69 9.10 -7.43
C VAL A 45 0.28 9.34 -7.98
N LEU A 46 0.03 10.48 -8.63
CA LEU A 46 -1.26 10.80 -9.26
C LEU A 46 -1.59 9.81 -10.39
N ARG A 47 -0.61 9.53 -11.25
CA ARG A 47 -0.77 8.66 -12.42
C ARG A 47 -0.97 7.19 -12.03
N TYR A 48 -0.24 6.72 -11.03
CA TYR A 48 -0.22 5.29 -10.64
C TYR A 48 -1.04 4.96 -9.38
N GLY A 49 -1.46 5.97 -8.62
CA GLY A 49 -2.22 5.82 -7.39
C GLY A 49 -3.47 4.93 -7.54
N PRO A 50 -4.35 5.15 -8.53
CA PRO A 50 -5.55 4.33 -8.71
C PRO A 50 -5.25 2.84 -8.93
N VAL A 51 -4.20 2.53 -9.70
CA VAL A 51 -3.78 1.13 -9.99
C VAL A 51 -3.23 0.48 -8.73
N VAL A 52 -2.33 1.14 -8.02
CA VAL A 52 -1.74 0.63 -6.78
C VAL A 52 -2.81 0.42 -5.71
N TRP A 53 -3.74 1.36 -5.58
CA TRP A 53 -4.87 1.28 -4.65
C TRP A 53 -5.77 0.09 -4.95
N ALA A 54 -6.13 -0.13 -6.22
CA ALA A 54 -6.95 -1.27 -6.63
C ALA A 54 -6.29 -2.61 -6.26
N VAL A 55 -4.98 -2.75 -6.46
CA VAL A 55 -4.21 -3.94 -6.08
C VAL A 55 -4.24 -4.15 -4.57
N CYS A 56 -3.94 -3.10 -3.79
CA CYS A 56 -3.90 -3.17 -2.32
C CYS A 56 -5.26 -3.60 -1.76
N ARG A 57 -6.35 -2.92 -2.17
CA ARG A 57 -7.72 -3.25 -1.73
C ARG A 57 -8.12 -4.68 -2.06
N ARG A 58 -7.80 -5.17 -3.26
CA ARG A 58 -8.17 -6.52 -3.69
C ARG A 58 -7.46 -7.61 -2.87
N LEU A 59 -6.24 -7.34 -2.43
CA LEU A 59 -5.42 -8.30 -1.72
C LEU A 59 -5.64 -8.28 -0.20
N THR A 60 -5.79 -7.12 0.42
CA THR A 60 -5.97 -7.03 1.88
C THR A 60 -7.40 -7.31 2.32
N ARG A 61 -8.41 -6.94 1.52
CA ARG A 61 -9.84 -6.98 1.88
C ARG A 61 -10.20 -6.22 3.17
N ASP A 62 -9.29 -5.36 3.62
CA ASP A 62 -9.43 -4.46 4.77
C ASP A 62 -8.94 -3.07 4.36
N HIS A 63 -9.67 -2.03 4.77
CA HIS A 63 -9.41 -0.66 4.32
C HIS A 63 -8.10 -0.12 4.89
N HIS A 64 -7.88 -0.25 6.19
CA HIS A 64 -6.67 0.24 6.85
C HIS A 64 -5.42 -0.51 6.38
N ALA A 65 -5.50 -1.83 6.25
CA ALA A 65 -4.41 -2.62 5.69
C ALA A 65 -4.12 -2.25 4.21
N ALA A 66 -5.15 -1.85 3.44
CA ALA A 66 -4.95 -1.37 2.08
C ALA A 66 -4.23 0.00 2.06
N GLU A 67 -4.58 0.90 2.97
CA GLU A 67 -3.91 2.20 3.15
C GLU A 67 -2.45 2.02 3.55
N ASP A 68 -2.16 1.16 4.52
CA ASP A 68 -0.80 0.84 4.94
C ASP A 68 0.02 0.25 3.79
N ALA A 69 -0.56 -0.68 3.03
CA ALA A 69 0.11 -1.27 1.88
C ALA A 69 0.36 -0.26 0.76
N PHE A 70 -0.58 0.66 0.53
CA PHE A 70 -0.44 1.75 -0.43
C PHE A 70 0.71 2.69 -0.03
N GLN A 71 0.71 3.16 1.22
CA GLN A 71 1.75 4.04 1.76
C GLN A 71 3.12 3.35 1.71
N ALA A 72 3.22 2.10 2.16
CA ALA A 72 4.45 1.32 2.11
C ALA A 72 4.96 1.11 0.69
N THR A 73 4.09 0.94 -0.30
CA THR A 73 4.47 0.82 -1.71
C THR A 73 5.18 2.08 -2.21
N PHE A 74 4.59 3.26 -1.97
CA PHE A 74 5.18 4.53 -2.39
C PHE A 74 6.41 4.93 -1.58
N LEU A 75 6.51 4.52 -0.31
CA LEU A 75 7.74 4.65 0.47
C LEU A 75 8.88 3.80 -0.09
N VAL A 76 8.60 2.56 -0.52
CA VAL A 76 9.59 1.71 -1.18
C VAL A 76 9.96 2.28 -2.55
N PHE A 77 9.01 2.87 -3.28
CA PHE A 77 9.26 3.58 -4.53
C PHE A 77 10.22 4.75 -4.32
N ALA A 78 9.95 5.62 -3.36
CA ALA A 78 10.79 6.77 -3.04
C ALA A 78 12.26 6.36 -2.78
N ARG A 79 12.46 5.26 -2.06
CA ARG A 79 13.80 4.75 -1.71
C ARG A 79 14.52 4.05 -2.86
N LYS A 80 13.79 3.56 -3.86
CA LYS A 80 14.34 2.74 -4.96
C LYS A 80 14.31 3.43 -6.32
N ALA A 81 13.74 4.62 -6.41
CA ALA A 81 13.65 5.40 -7.66
C ALA A 81 15.00 5.57 -8.36
N GLY A 82 16.10 5.78 -7.61
CA GLY A 82 17.44 5.89 -8.18
C GLY A 82 17.94 4.64 -8.93
N GLY A 83 17.43 3.45 -8.61
CA GLY A 83 17.76 2.21 -9.30
C GLY A 83 16.85 1.88 -10.48
N LEU A 84 15.73 2.59 -10.62
CA LEU A 84 14.76 2.39 -11.68
C LEU A 84 15.17 3.28 -12.87
N ARG A 85 16.11 2.80 -13.69
CA ARG A 85 16.65 3.59 -14.82
C ARG A 85 15.72 3.68 -16.05
N THR A 86 14.63 2.89 -16.09
CA THR A 86 13.74 2.84 -17.27
C THR A 86 12.29 3.17 -16.88
N GLY A 87 11.78 4.29 -17.38
CA GLY A 87 10.39 4.74 -17.13
C GLY A 87 9.31 3.77 -17.60
N ALA A 88 9.58 2.99 -18.65
CA ALA A 88 8.65 1.97 -19.17
C ALA A 88 8.36 0.85 -18.14
N ALA A 89 9.15 0.73 -17.08
CA ALA A 89 8.97 -0.28 -16.04
C ALA A 89 8.25 0.25 -14.78
N VAL A 90 7.94 1.54 -14.66
CA VAL A 90 7.42 2.12 -13.41
C VAL A 90 6.07 1.50 -13.02
N GLY A 91 5.12 1.42 -13.95
CA GLY A 91 3.82 0.80 -13.70
C GLY A 91 3.93 -0.68 -13.30
N GLY A 92 4.71 -1.46 -14.04
CA GLY A 92 4.94 -2.88 -13.74
C GLY A 92 5.65 -3.10 -12.40
N TRP A 93 6.61 -2.25 -12.08
CA TRP A 93 7.34 -2.31 -10.81
C TRP A 93 6.44 -1.93 -9.63
N LEU A 94 5.66 -0.86 -9.74
CA LEU A 94 4.70 -0.45 -8.70
C LEU A 94 3.66 -1.54 -8.46
N HIS A 95 3.15 -2.17 -9.52
CA HIS A 95 2.24 -3.31 -9.40
C HIS A 95 2.88 -4.49 -8.65
N ALA A 96 4.11 -4.86 -9.00
CA ALA A 96 4.82 -5.96 -8.35
C ALA A 96 5.11 -5.69 -6.85
N VAL A 97 5.48 -4.45 -6.51
CA VAL A 97 5.71 -4.04 -5.12
C VAL A 97 4.40 -4.01 -4.35
N ALA A 98 3.34 -3.41 -4.91
CA ALA A 98 2.01 -3.38 -4.30
C ALA A 98 1.50 -4.78 -3.98
N TRP A 99 1.63 -5.72 -4.93
CA TRP A 99 1.31 -7.13 -4.71
C TRP A 99 2.10 -7.69 -3.52
N ARG A 100 3.43 -7.56 -3.55
CA ARG A 100 4.32 -8.12 -2.52
C ARG A 100 4.00 -7.58 -1.13
N VAL A 101 3.76 -6.28 -1.01
CA VAL A 101 3.45 -5.60 0.26
C VAL A 101 2.07 -6.05 0.76
N ALA A 102 1.03 -5.95 -0.06
CA ALA A 102 -0.33 -6.31 0.33
C ALA A 102 -0.47 -7.81 0.66
N SER A 103 0.26 -8.68 -0.05
CA SER A 103 0.23 -10.13 0.22
C SER A 103 0.90 -10.50 1.55
N ARG A 104 1.91 -9.74 1.98
CA ARG A 104 2.56 -9.92 3.29
C ARG A 104 1.67 -9.43 4.44
N GLY A 105 0.89 -8.37 4.22
CA GLY A 105 -0.13 -7.93 5.17
C GLY A 105 -1.15 -9.03 5.46
N ARG A 106 -1.56 -9.76 4.42
CA ARG A 106 -2.47 -10.93 4.53
C ARG A 106 -1.92 -12.04 5.43
N ALA A 107 -0.60 -12.29 5.38
CA ALA A 107 0.04 -13.31 6.21
C ALA A 107 0.11 -12.92 7.70
N ARG A 108 0.11 -11.62 8.01
CA ARG A 108 0.09 -11.10 9.40
C ARG A 108 -1.32 -10.94 9.96
N GLY A 109 -2.32 -10.82 9.09
CA GLY A 109 -3.74 -10.70 9.44
C GLY A 109 -4.50 -12.02 9.49
N ALA A 110 -3.84 -13.18 9.37
CA ALA A 110 -4.50 -14.43 9.72
C ALA A 110 -4.87 -14.34 11.21
N PRO A 111 -6.17 -14.36 11.57
CA PRO A 111 -6.52 -14.48 12.97
C PRO A 111 -5.94 -15.82 13.39
N SER A 112 -4.92 -15.78 14.26
CA SER A 112 -4.71 -16.85 15.20
C SER A 112 -6.07 -17.05 15.84
N ARG A 113 -6.80 -18.05 15.34
CA ARG A 113 -7.95 -18.65 15.97
C ARG A 113 -7.39 -19.18 17.28
N ARG A 114 -7.26 -18.28 18.25
CA ARG A 114 -6.86 -18.56 19.61
C ARG A 114 -7.94 -19.48 20.12
N ILE A 115 -7.60 -20.76 20.01
CA ILE A 115 -8.06 -21.89 20.79
C ILE A 115 -8.62 -21.37 22.11
N SER A 116 -9.93 -21.55 22.23
CA SER A 116 -10.71 -21.62 23.47
C SER A 116 -10.22 -20.76 24.64
N ASN A 117 -10.92 -19.66 24.90
CA ASN A 117 -11.10 -19.24 26.28
C ASN A 117 -11.93 -20.32 27.00
N ARG A 118 -11.27 -21.38 27.48
CA ARG A 118 -11.77 -22.23 28.55
C ARG A 118 -10.72 -22.29 29.66
N PRO A 119 -10.93 -21.53 30.75
CA PRO A 119 -10.64 -21.99 32.09
C PRO A 119 -12.00 -22.28 32.76
N ALA A 120 -12.19 -23.23 33.65
CA ALA A 120 -11.39 -24.34 34.12
C ALA A 120 -12.42 -25.42 34.52
N ALA A 121 -12.02 -26.68 34.53
CA ALA A 121 -12.67 -27.59 35.46
C ALA A 121 -12.44 -27.01 36.87
N ASP A 122 -13.49 -26.93 37.67
CA ASP A 122 -13.34 -26.81 39.12
C ASP A 122 -13.47 -28.22 39.71
N PRO A 123 -12.36 -28.86 40.12
CA PRO A 123 -12.39 -30.12 40.86
C PRO A 123 -12.25 -29.86 42.37
N ALA A 124 -13.23 -29.21 43.00
CA ALA A 124 -13.45 -29.22 44.45
C ALA A 124 -14.89 -28.76 44.73
N ALA A 125 -15.73 -29.37 45.57
CA ALA A 125 -15.59 -30.45 46.50
C ALA A 125 -16.99 -31.08 46.68
N ARG A 126 -17.07 -32.39 46.43
CA ARG A 126 -18.05 -33.23 47.11
C ARG A 126 -17.46 -33.52 48.49
N SER A 127 -18.19 -33.19 49.57
CA SER A 127 -18.32 -33.98 50.80
C SER A 127 -19.05 -33.21 51.92
N THR A 128 -20.14 -33.82 52.40
CA THR A 128 -20.59 -33.87 53.81
C THR A 128 -21.44 -32.73 54.37
N THR A 129 -22.78 -32.89 54.33
CA THR A 129 -23.68 -33.13 55.48
C THR A 129 -25.10 -33.40 54.96
#